data_AF-A0A7C8YK21-F1
#
_entry.id   AF-A0A7C8YK21-F1
#
_cell.length_a   1.000
_cell.length_b   1.000
_cell.length_c   1.000
_cell.angle_alpha   90.00
_cell.angle_beta   90.00
_cell.angle_gamma   90.00
#
_symmetry.space_group_name_H-M   'P 1'
#
loop_
_entity.id
_entity.type
_entity.pdbx_description
1 polymer ?
#
loop_
_entity_poly.entity_id
_entity_poly.type
_entity_poly.pdbx_seq_one_letter_code
_entity_poly.pdbx_strand_id
1 'polypeptide(L)'
;TPETEYGRLNIGSRPSKRKPSGGIESLRAIPWIFAWTQTRFHLPVWLGIGTAFKYAIEKDAENLNVLKEMYSMWPFFRVTIDLVEMVLAKANPGISALYDQLLVSEDLQSFGEQLRENYEESKRLLLEVIFANIVK
;
A
#
# COMPACT_ATOMS: atom_id res chain seq x y z
N THR A 1 6.85 -12.20 3.04
CA THR A 1 6.91 -12.06 1.57
C THR A 1 8.05 -12.93 1.03
N PRO A 2 8.08 -13.29 -0.27
CA PRO A 2 9.16 -14.12 -0.83
C PRO A 2 10.42 -13.32 -1.21
N GLU A 3 10.77 -12.28 -0.43
CA GLU A 3 11.89 -11.38 -0.74
C GLU A 3 13.23 -12.12 -0.76
N THR A 4 13.44 -13.00 0.22
CA THR A 4 14.70 -13.74 0.38
C THR A 4 14.84 -14.81 -0.71
N GLU A 5 13.76 -15.50 -1.03
CA GLU A 5 13.70 -16.51 -2.10
C GLU A 5 13.94 -15.86 -3.46
N TYR A 6 13.32 -14.71 -3.75
CA TYR A 6 13.54 -13.97 -5.00
C TYR A 6 15.02 -13.63 -5.21
N GLY A 7 15.75 -13.25 -4.16
CA GLY A 7 17.19 -12.98 -4.24
C GLY A 7 18.07 -14.21 -4.44
N ARG A 8 17.57 -15.41 -4.17
CA ARG A 8 18.29 -16.69 -4.33
C ARG A 8 17.99 -17.38 -5.67
N LEU A 9 16.85 -17.08 -6.29
CA LEU A 9 16.43 -17.69 -7.55
C LEU A 9 17.04 -16.95 -8.76
N ASN A 10 17.21 -17.66 -9.86
CA ASN A 10 17.68 -17.12 -11.15
C ASN A 10 16.57 -16.34 -11.90
N ILE A 11 15.86 -15.46 -11.18
CA ILE A 11 14.78 -14.62 -11.74
C ILE A 11 15.30 -13.21 -12.03
N GLY A 12 16.13 -12.66 -11.13
CA GLY A 12 16.71 -11.33 -11.27
C GLY A 12 18.11 -11.36 -11.86
N SER A 13 18.44 -10.40 -12.73
CA SER A 13 19.81 -10.22 -13.25
C SER A 13 20.76 -9.50 -12.29
N ARG A 14 20.21 -8.91 -11.22
CA ARG A 14 20.93 -8.02 -10.30
C ARG A 14 20.71 -8.46 -8.86
N PRO A 15 21.69 -8.25 -7.96
CA PRO A 15 21.50 -8.50 -6.53
C PRO A 15 20.30 -7.75 -5.95
N SER A 16 19.54 -8.38 -5.06
CA SER A 16 18.37 -7.74 -4.43
C SER A 16 18.74 -6.61 -3.47
N LYS A 17 19.87 -6.75 -2.75
CA LYS A 17 20.38 -5.76 -1.80
C LYS A 17 21.70 -5.15 -2.25
N ARG A 18 21.96 -3.91 -1.81
CA ARG A 18 23.26 -3.22 -1.96
C ARG A 18 24.28 -3.70 -0.94
N LYS A 19 23.85 -3.97 0.31
CA LYS A 19 24.65 -4.55 1.39
C LYS A 19 23.92 -5.79 1.92
N PRO A 20 24.54 -6.98 1.95
CA PRO A 20 23.86 -8.21 2.34
C PRO A 20 23.27 -8.18 3.76
N SER A 21 23.94 -7.52 4.70
CA SER A 21 23.53 -7.42 6.11
C SER A 21 22.63 -6.23 6.43
N GLY A 22 22.22 -5.44 5.44
CA GLY A 22 21.37 -4.27 5.67
C GLY A 22 19.88 -4.61 5.76
N GLY A 23 19.13 -3.69 6.38
CA GLY A 23 17.67 -3.70 6.43
C GLY A 23 17.05 -3.22 5.12
N ILE A 24 15.83 -2.68 5.21
CA ILE A 24 15.05 -2.17 4.06
C ILE A 24 15.83 -1.09 3.29
N GLU A 25 16.62 -0.27 3.96
CA GLU A 25 17.45 0.80 3.37
C GLU A 25 18.51 0.27 2.40
N SER A 26 18.87 -1.01 2.52
CA SER A 26 19.80 -1.68 1.61
C SER A 26 19.10 -2.39 0.45
N LEU A 27 17.78 -2.60 0.53
CA LEU A 27 16.97 -3.30 -0.47
C LEU A 27 16.73 -2.39 -1.68
N ARG A 28 16.82 -2.95 -2.88
CA ARG A 28 16.53 -2.21 -4.11
C ARG A 28 15.01 -2.11 -4.33
N ALA A 29 14.59 -1.04 -5.02
CA ALA A 29 13.18 -0.77 -5.29
C ALA A 29 12.45 -1.92 -6.02
N ILE A 30 13.07 -2.53 -7.04
CA ILE A 30 12.46 -3.65 -7.79
C ILE A 30 12.13 -4.83 -6.85
N PRO A 31 13.10 -5.41 -6.11
CA PRO A 31 12.82 -6.45 -5.11
C PRO A 31 11.75 -6.05 -4.08
N TRP A 32 11.79 -4.79 -3.61
CA TRP A 32 10.81 -4.28 -2.64
C TRP A 32 9.38 -4.32 -3.19
N ILE A 33 9.14 -3.70 -4.35
CA ILE A 33 7.82 -3.72 -5.00
C ILE A 33 7.40 -5.15 -5.36
N PHE A 34 8.34 -5.95 -5.87
CA PHE A 34 8.08 -7.32 -6.30
C PHE A 34 7.58 -8.20 -5.15
N ALA A 35 8.29 -8.19 -4.00
CA ALA A 35 7.97 -9.05 -2.87
C ALA A 35 6.53 -8.83 -2.33
N TRP A 36 6.09 -7.57 -2.24
CA TRP A 36 4.73 -7.24 -1.79
C TRP A 36 3.66 -7.41 -2.87
N THR A 37 4.04 -7.36 -4.14
CA THR A 37 3.15 -7.69 -5.24
C THR A 37 2.80 -9.17 -5.24
N GLN A 38 3.78 -10.05 -4.97
CA GLN A 38 3.56 -11.50 -4.91
C GLN A 38 2.54 -11.90 -3.83
N THR A 39 2.57 -11.24 -2.66
CA THR A 39 1.63 -11.53 -1.56
C THR A 39 0.28 -10.82 -1.69
N ARG A 40 0.04 -10.17 -2.83
CA ARG A 40 -1.20 -9.41 -3.11
C ARG A 40 -1.48 -8.32 -2.08
N PHE A 41 -0.47 -7.80 -1.41
CA PHE A 41 -0.66 -6.78 -0.38
C PHE A 41 -0.24 -5.39 -0.82
N HIS A 42 0.73 -5.27 -1.74
CA HIS A 42 1.12 -4.00 -2.36
C HIS A 42 1.45 -2.86 -1.37
N LEU A 43 1.87 -3.20 -0.14
CA LEU A 43 2.20 -2.27 0.94
C LEU A 43 2.98 -1.00 0.49
N PRO A 44 4.02 -1.10 -0.37
CA PRO A 44 4.81 0.07 -0.75
C PRO A 44 4.07 1.16 -1.52
N VAL A 45 2.90 0.85 -2.09
CA VAL A 45 2.15 1.80 -2.93
C VAL A 45 1.18 2.63 -2.12
N TRP A 46 0.51 2.04 -1.13
CA TRP A 46 -0.58 2.71 -0.40
C TRP A 46 -0.22 3.12 1.02
N LEU A 47 0.85 2.56 1.62
CA LEU A 47 1.22 2.85 3.00
C LEU A 47 1.42 4.37 3.20
N GLY A 48 0.69 4.92 4.17
CA GLY A 48 0.72 6.34 4.53
C GLY A 48 -0.36 7.22 3.88
N ILE A 49 -0.97 6.78 2.78
CA ILE A 49 -2.02 7.57 2.10
C ILE A 49 -3.26 7.73 2.99
N GLY A 50 -3.78 6.64 3.56
CA GLY A 50 -4.92 6.71 4.47
C GLY A 50 -4.66 7.57 5.70
N THR A 51 -3.47 7.41 6.31
CA THR A 51 -3.05 8.23 7.46
C THR A 51 -3.00 9.72 7.10
N ALA A 52 -2.49 10.08 5.93
CA ALA A 52 -2.42 11.47 5.48
C ALA A 52 -3.82 12.06 5.25
N PHE A 53 -4.73 11.31 4.61
CA PHE A 53 -6.11 11.75 4.43
C PHE A 53 -6.85 11.91 5.76
N LYS A 54 -6.73 10.92 6.65
CA LYS A 54 -7.31 10.98 7.99
C LYS A 54 -6.85 12.22 8.74
N TYR A 55 -5.55 12.45 8.79
CA TYR A 55 -4.96 13.63 9.44
C TYR A 55 -5.50 14.94 8.86
N ALA A 56 -5.60 15.05 7.53
CA ALA A 56 -6.13 16.25 6.89
C ALA A 56 -7.61 16.49 7.26
N ILE A 57 -8.43 15.45 7.23
CA ILE A 57 -9.87 15.52 7.54
C ILE A 57 -10.12 15.81 9.02
N GLU A 58 -9.36 15.19 9.92
CA GLU A 58 -9.46 15.42 11.37
C GLU A 58 -9.03 16.83 11.77
N LYS A 59 -8.09 17.43 11.02
CA LYS A 59 -7.65 18.80 11.23
C LYS A 59 -8.73 19.83 10.89
N ASP A 60 -9.49 19.59 9.83
CA ASP A 60 -10.65 20.39 9.42
C ASP A 60 -11.53 19.55 8.50
N ALA A 61 -12.81 19.42 8.84
CA ALA A 61 -13.77 18.62 8.06
C ALA A 61 -13.94 19.16 6.63
N GLU A 62 -13.75 20.47 6.41
CA GLU A 62 -13.80 21.07 5.07
C GLU A 62 -12.66 20.61 4.17
N ASN A 63 -11.56 20.09 4.72
CA ASN A 63 -10.46 19.55 3.91
C ASN A 63 -10.90 18.36 3.05
N LEU A 64 -11.96 17.63 3.43
CA LEU A 64 -12.51 16.60 2.56
C LEU A 64 -13.04 17.18 1.24
N ASN A 65 -13.70 18.34 1.29
CA ASN A 65 -14.19 19.04 0.09
C ASN A 65 -13.02 19.54 -0.77
N VAL A 66 -11.96 20.05 -0.13
CA VAL A 66 -10.73 20.46 -0.83
C VAL A 66 -10.06 19.26 -1.52
N LEU A 67 -9.95 18.10 -0.87
CA LEU A 67 -9.37 16.89 -1.46
C LEU A 67 -10.19 16.40 -2.67
N LYS A 68 -11.53 16.46 -2.58
CA LYS A 68 -12.44 16.14 -3.71
C LYS A 68 -12.26 17.12 -4.86
N GLU A 69 -12.14 18.41 -4.57
CA GLU A 69 -11.90 19.44 -5.59
C GLU A 69 -10.54 19.23 -6.26
N MET A 70 -9.49 18.91 -5.48
CA MET A 70 -8.17 18.54 -6.00
C MET A 70 -8.25 17.33 -6.92
N TYR A 71 -8.99 16.28 -6.55
CA TYR A 71 -9.21 15.13 -7.42
C TYR A 71 -9.94 15.50 -8.73
N SER A 72 -10.95 16.37 -8.64
CA SER A 72 -11.72 16.80 -9.80
C SER A 72 -10.90 17.70 -10.74
N MET A 73 -10.17 18.68 -10.20
CA MET A 73 -9.63 19.80 -10.97
C MET A 73 -8.11 19.79 -11.14
N TRP A 74 -7.37 19.01 -10.35
CA TRP A 74 -5.91 18.99 -10.38
C TRP A 74 -5.36 17.68 -10.98
N PRO A 75 -4.88 17.70 -12.24
CA PRO A 75 -4.45 16.48 -12.94
C PRO A 75 -3.39 15.67 -12.20
N PHE A 76 -2.42 16.33 -11.56
CA PHE A 76 -1.38 15.65 -10.79
C PHE A 76 -1.97 14.83 -9.63
N PHE A 77 -2.89 15.43 -8.87
CA PHE A 77 -3.52 14.75 -7.75
C PHE A 77 -4.39 13.60 -8.26
N ARG A 78 -5.21 13.84 -9.29
CA ARG A 78 -6.03 12.81 -9.93
C ARG A 78 -5.22 11.57 -10.34
N VAL A 79 -4.20 11.72 -11.18
CA VAL A 79 -3.42 10.57 -11.66
C VAL A 79 -2.67 9.84 -10.54
N THR A 80 -2.31 10.56 -9.47
CA THR A 80 -1.70 9.96 -8.28
C THR A 80 -2.71 9.08 -7.55
N ILE A 81 -3.94 9.57 -7.33
CA ILE A 81 -5.00 8.81 -6.67
C ILE A 81 -5.48 7.64 -7.54
N ASP A 82 -5.64 7.83 -8.84
CA ASP A 82 -6.00 6.77 -9.79
C ASP A 82 -4.99 5.59 -9.75
N LEU A 83 -3.69 5.90 -9.62
CA LEU A 83 -2.66 4.88 -9.49
C LEU A 83 -2.82 4.08 -8.20
N VAL A 84 -3.06 4.77 -7.08
CA VAL A 84 -3.27 4.11 -5.79
C VAL A 84 -4.56 3.28 -5.81
N GLU A 85 -5.66 3.81 -6.35
CA GLU A 85 -6.93 3.10 -6.52
C GLU A 85 -6.74 1.80 -7.32
N MET A 86 -6.08 1.89 -8.48
CA MET A 86 -5.81 0.74 -9.34
C MET A 86 -4.97 -0.34 -8.64
N VAL A 87 -4.02 0.06 -7.79
CA VAL A 87 -3.21 -0.90 -7.04
C VAL A 87 -3.98 -1.51 -5.87
N LEU A 88 -4.80 -0.73 -5.15
CA LEU A 88 -5.71 -1.26 -4.15
C LEU A 88 -6.69 -2.27 -4.78
N ALA A 89 -7.18 -2.02 -6.00
CA ALA A 89 -8.02 -2.97 -6.73
C ALA A 89 -7.31 -4.29 -7.08
N LYS A 90 -5.97 -4.31 -7.17
CA LYS A 90 -5.16 -5.52 -7.40
C LYS A 90 -4.81 -6.25 -6.09
N ALA A 91 -4.94 -5.59 -4.95
CA ALA A 91 -4.64 -6.17 -3.65
C ALA A 91 -5.76 -7.11 -3.17
N ASN A 92 -5.39 -8.05 -2.30
CA ASN A 92 -6.30 -8.98 -1.66
C ASN A 92 -5.77 -9.28 -0.24
N PRO A 93 -6.31 -8.60 0.79
CA PRO A 93 -5.91 -8.81 2.19
C PRO A 93 -6.11 -10.25 2.68
N GLY A 94 -7.09 -10.98 2.13
CA GLY A 94 -7.32 -12.39 2.46
C GLY A 94 -6.18 -13.29 2.00
N ILE A 95 -5.64 -13.06 0.81
CA ILE A 95 -4.43 -13.76 0.35
C ILE A 95 -3.24 -13.37 1.24
N SER A 96 -3.05 -12.09 1.57
CA SER A 96 -1.98 -11.68 2.47
C SER A 96 -2.09 -12.32 3.85
N ALA A 97 -3.30 -12.45 4.39
CA ALA A 97 -3.56 -13.13 5.67
C ALA A 97 -3.20 -14.62 5.61
N LEU A 98 -3.44 -15.29 4.48
CA LEU A 98 -3.00 -16.68 4.29
C LEU A 98 -1.48 -16.82 4.31
N TYR A 99 -0.75 -15.87 3.70
CA TYR A 99 0.72 -15.84 3.79
C TYR A 99 1.19 -15.68 5.24
N ASP A 100 0.55 -14.79 6.01
CA ASP A 100 0.89 -14.59 7.42
C ASP A 100 0.61 -15.85 8.23
N GLN A 101 -0.57 -16.45 8.09
CA GLN A 101 -0.96 -17.66 8.80
C GLN A 101 0.02 -18.83 8.59
N LEU A 102 0.57 -18.96 7.38
CA LEU A 102 1.43 -20.09 7.02
C LEU A 102 2.92 -19.86 7.29
N LEU A 103 3.39 -18.60 7.26
CA LEU A 103 4.82 -18.29 7.18
C LEU A 103 5.32 -17.34 8.26
N VAL A 104 4.43 -16.62 8.96
CA VAL A 104 4.79 -15.62 9.97
C VAL A 104 4.63 -16.21 11.36
N SER A 105 5.60 -15.93 12.23
CA SER A 105 5.57 -16.38 13.62
C SER A 105 4.43 -15.72 14.40
N GLU A 106 3.92 -16.40 15.43
CA GLU A 106 2.73 -15.99 16.18
C GLU A 106 2.87 -14.58 16.81
N ASP A 107 4.08 -14.22 17.25
CA ASP A 107 4.40 -12.92 17.84
C ASP A 107 4.29 -11.73 16.87
N LEU A 108 4.27 -11.99 15.55
CA LEU A 108 4.15 -10.97 14.50
C LEU A 108 2.77 -10.96 13.81
N GLN A 109 1.87 -11.88 14.16
CA GLN A 109 0.54 -11.99 13.53
C GLN A 109 -0.29 -10.71 13.73
N SER A 110 -0.30 -10.17 14.96
CA SER A 110 -1.02 -8.94 15.31
C SER A 110 -0.53 -7.72 14.51
N PHE A 111 0.76 -7.67 14.20
CA PHE A 111 1.32 -6.62 13.35
C PHE A 111 0.81 -6.74 11.90
N GLY A 112 0.73 -7.96 11.37
CA GLY A 112 0.15 -8.24 10.06
C GLY A 112 -1.34 -7.86 9.99
N GLU A 113 -2.11 -8.15 11.04
CA GLU A 113 -3.51 -7.72 11.19
C GLU A 113 -3.63 -6.19 11.16
N GLN A 114 -2.83 -5.49 11.96
CA GLN A 114 -2.82 -4.02 11.97
C GLN A 114 -2.51 -3.43 10.59
N LEU A 115 -1.59 -4.02 9.84
CA LEU A 115 -1.33 -3.57 8.46
C LEU A 115 -2.55 -3.76 7.56
N ARG A 116 -3.31 -4.87 7.70
CA ARG A 116 -4.54 -5.10 6.92
C ARG A 116 -5.66 -4.15 7.31
N GLU A 117 -5.78 -3.80 8.58
CA GLU A 117 -6.70 -2.76 9.04
C GLU A 117 -6.37 -1.40 8.42
N ASN A 118 -5.08 -1.03 8.42
CA ASN A 118 -4.60 0.18 7.75
C ASN A 118 -4.89 0.18 6.25
N TYR A 119 -4.82 -0.98 5.60
CA TYR A 119 -5.20 -1.13 4.19
C TYR A 119 -6.69 -0.80 3.98
N GLU A 120 -7.58 -1.39 4.78
CA GLU A 120 -9.03 -1.15 4.63
C GLU A 120 -9.39 0.31 4.96
N GLU A 121 -8.77 0.90 5.98
CA GLU A 121 -8.97 2.32 6.28
C GLU A 121 -8.46 3.22 5.15
N SER A 122 -7.29 2.93 4.58
CA SER A 122 -6.73 3.68 3.44
C SER A 122 -7.63 3.59 2.21
N LYS A 123 -8.16 2.41 1.92
CA LYS A 123 -9.09 2.19 0.81
C LYS A 123 -10.39 2.96 1.02
N ARG A 124 -10.99 2.91 2.21
CA ARG A 124 -12.22 3.66 2.54
C ARG A 124 -12.02 5.17 2.34
N LEU A 125 -10.98 5.75 2.93
CA LEU A 125 -10.70 7.18 2.86
C LEU A 125 -10.41 7.63 1.42
N LEU A 126 -9.67 6.83 0.65
CA LEU A 126 -9.42 7.12 -0.76
C LEU A 126 -10.74 7.13 -1.57
N LEU A 127 -11.66 6.19 -1.32
CA LEU A 127 -12.96 6.17 -1.99
C LEU A 127 -13.84 7.38 -1.62
N GLU A 128 -13.75 7.90 -0.39
CA GLU A 128 -14.45 9.13 0.01
C GLU A 128 -13.93 10.37 -0.76
N VAL A 129 -12.64 10.38 -1.10
CA VAL A 129 -12.04 11.44 -1.94
C VAL A 129 -12.48 11.32 -3.40
N ILE A 130 -12.62 10.09 -3.93
CA ILE A 130 -13.00 9.84 -5.34
C ILE A 130 -14.51 10.00 -5.58
N PHE A 131 -15.34 9.39 -4.75
CA PHE A 131 -16.77 9.19 -5.02
C PHE A 131 -17.67 10.03 -4.10
N ALA A 132 -17.90 11.28 -4.48
CA ALA A 132 -18.96 12.11 -3.89
C ALA A 132 -19.84 12.86 -4.91
N ASN A 133 -19.65 12.63 -6.21
CA ASN A 133 -20.45 13.29 -7.26
C ASN A 133 -21.40 12.35 -8.02
N ILE A 134 -21.71 11.16 -7.47
CA ILE A 134 -22.72 10.24 -8.04
C ILE A 134 -23.93 10.16 -7.10
N VAL A 135 -24.55 11.30 -6.78
CA VAL A 135 -26.01 11.46 -6.65
C VAL A 135 -26.27 12.97 -6.83
N LYS A 136 -26.78 13.35 -8.01
CA LYS A 136 -27.68 14.50 -8.15
C LYS A 136 -29.08 13.95 -8.35
#